data_AF-A0A529X765-F1
#
_entry.id   AF-A0A529X765-F1
#
_cell.length_a   1.000
_cell.length_b   1.000
_cell.length_c   1.000
_cell.angle_alpha   90.00
_cell.angle_beta   90.00
_cell.angle_gamma   90.00
#
_symmetry.space_group_name_H-M   'P 1'
#
loop_
_entity.id
_entity.type
_entity.pdbx_description
1 polymer ?
#
loop_
_entity_poly.entity_id
_entity_poly.type
_entity_poly.pdbx_seq_one_letter_code
_entity_poly.pdbx_strand_id
1 'polypeptide(L)'
;HLDTVFTFCDRDLATMYPPVVERLRTFSIRPGDGDAAVEVREEKEPFISVVAEALGLKSLRIIATGGDRYEAEREQWDDGNNVVAVEPGVVIGYDRNVYTNTLLRRAGVEVITVE
;
A
#
# COMPACT_ATOMS: atom_id res chain seq x y z
N HIS A 1 9.50 3.74 -5.99
CA HIS A 1 8.23 4.01 -6.70
C HIS A 1 7.09 3.93 -5.69
N LEU A 2 5.81 4.16 -6.05
CA LEU A 2 4.73 4.10 -5.04
C LEU A 2 4.44 2.66 -4.59
N ASP A 3 4.42 1.72 -5.55
CA ASP A 3 4.34 0.27 -5.35
C ASP A 3 5.43 -0.31 -4.42
N THR A 4 6.63 0.27 -4.40
CA THR A 4 7.69 -0.19 -3.48
C THR A 4 7.41 0.17 -2.01
N VAL A 5 6.40 1.02 -1.74
CA VAL A 5 6.07 1.50 -0.38
C VAL A 5 4.58 1.42 -0.03
N PHE A 6 3.69 1.13 -1.00
CA PHE A 6 2.25 0.97 -0.79
C PHE A 6 1.63 0.12 -1.92
N THR A 7 1.01 -1.01 -1.55
CA THR A 7 0.47 -1.97 -2.53
C THR A 7 -0.84 -2.60 -2.03
N PHE A 8 -1.84 -2.71 -2.90
CA PHE A 8 -3.08 -3.41 -2.58
C PHE A 8 -2.90 -4.93 -2.62
N CYS A 9 -3.47 -5.62 -1.63
CA CYS A 9 -3.53 -7.08 -1.58
C CYS A 9 -4.97 -7.62 -1.53
N ASP A 10 -5.95 -6.76 -1.27
CA ASP A 10 -7.39 -7.04 -1.36
C ASP A 10 -8.15 -5.72 -1.59
N ARG A 11 -9.49 -5.76 -1.69
CA ARG A 11 -10.35 -4.58 -1.92
C ARG A 11 -10.18 -3.48 -0.88
N ASP A 12 -9.92 -3.85 0.37
CA ASP A 12 -9.78 -2.94 1.50
C ASP A 12 -8.46 -3.14 2.25
N LEU A 13 -7.51 -3.92 1.71
CA LEU A 13 -6.25 -4.24 2.37
C LEU A 13 -5.04 -3.84 1.52
N ALA A 14 -4.09 -3.16 2.15
CA ALA A 14 -2.82 -2.80 1.54
C ALA A 14 -1.63 -3.06 2.47
N THR A 15 -0.49 -3.41 1.87
CA THR A 15 0.81 -3.31 2.52
C THR A 15 1.32 -1.88 2.43
N MET A 16 2.06 -1.41 3.44
CA MET A 16 2.76 -0.13 3.36
C MET A 16 4.09 -0.13 4.11
N TYR A 17 5.03 0.71 3.66
CA TYR A 17 6.24 1.08 4.39
C TYR A 17 6.01 2.40 5.15
N PRO A 18 5.80 2.37 6.49
CA PRO A 18 5.38 3.54 7.25
C PRO A 18 6.32 4.75 7.14
N PRO A 19 7.67 4.60 7.20
CA PRO A 19 8.55 5.75 7.15
C PRO A 19 8.42 6.57 5.87
N VAL A 20 7.96 6.02 4.74
CA VAL A 20 7.70 6.82 3.54
C VAL A 20 6.25 7.29 3.52
N VAL A 21 5.29 6.38 3.69
CA VAL A 21 3.86 6.66 3.49
C VAL A 21 3.33 7.73 4.44
N GLU A 22 3.78 7.74 5.70
CA GLU A 22 3.35 8.72 6.71
C GLU A 22 3.82 10.14 6.41
N ARG A 23 4.79 10.33 5.50
CA ARG A 23 5.35 11.63 5.13
C ARG A 23 4.93 12.10 3.73
N LEU A 24 4.06 11.34 3.04
CA LEU A 24 3.60 11.70 1.71
C LEU A 24 2.73 12.96 1.75
N ARG A 25 2.94 13.84 0.77
CA ARG A 25 1.99 14.89 0.41
C ARG A 25 1.08 14.36 -0.68
N THR A 26 -0.22 14.40 -0.42
CA THR A 26 -1.24 13.84 -1.31
C THR A 26 -1.95 14.95 -2.05
N PHE A 27 -2.16 14.77 -3.36
CA PHE A 27 -2.87 15.73 -4.19
C PHE A 27 -3.97 15.01 -4.96
N SER A 28 -5.20 15.50 -4.86
CA SER A 28 -6.29 15.11 -5.75
C SER A 28 -6.22 15.93 -7.03
N ILE A 29 -6.30 15.24 -8.16
CA ILE A 29 -6.37 15.85 -9.48
C ILE A 29 -7.73 15.51 -10.08
N ARG A 30 -8.50 16.53 -10.46
CA ARG A 30 -9.85 16.39 -11.04
C ARG A 30 -9.91 17.17 -12.36
N PRO A 31 -10.85 16.83 -13.28
CA PRO A 31 -11.14 17.68 -14.42
C PRO A 31 -11.41 19.12 -13.95
N GLY A 32 -10.82 20.11 -14.62
CA GLY A 32 -11.04 21.52 -14.28
C GLY A 32 -12.38 22.05 -14.83
N ASP A 33 -12.79 23.20 -14.32
CA ASP A 33 -13.95 23.94 -14.81
C ASP A 33 -13.53 25.07 -15.76
N GLY A 34 -14.27 25.24 -16.87
CA GLY A 34 -14.05 26.32 -17.84
C GLY A 34 -12.75 26.16 -18.63
N ASP A 35 -11.88 27.18 -18.57
CA ASP A 35 -10.62 27.23 -19.32
C ASP A 35 -9.47 26.46 -18.64
N ALA A 36 -9.65 26.02 -17.39
CA ALA A 36 -8.64 25.26 -16.66
C ALA A 36 -8.70 23.77 -17.04
N ALA A 37 -7.57 23.21 -17.47
CA ALA A 37 -7.51 21.78 -17.86
C ALA A 37 -7.71 20.82 -16.69
N VAL A 38 -7.21 21.18 -15.49
CA VAL A 38 -7.31 20.38 -14.27
C VAL A 38 -7.45 21.26 -13.04
N GLU A 39 -8.21 20.77 -12.05
CA GLU A 39 -8.18 21.26 -10.69
C GLU A 39 -7.20 20.39 -9.88
N VAL A 40 -6.30 21.03 -9.13
CA VAL A 40 -5.36 20.34 -8.23
C VAL A 40 -5.63 20.80 -6.81
N ARG A 41 -5.95 19.85 -5.92
CA ARG A 41 -6.18 20.09 -4.50
C ARG A 41 -5.15 19.34 -3.68
N GLU A 42 -4.38 20.05 -2.85
CA GLU A 42 -3.59 19.41 -1.81
C GLU A 42 -4.51 18.89 -0.70
N GLU A 43 -4.41 17.60 -0.42
CA GLU A 43 -5.14 16.96 0.66
C GLU A 43 -4.42 17.17 1.99
N LYS A 44 -5.21 17.41 3.04
CA LYS A 44 -4.69 17.62 4.41
C LYS A 44 -4.69 16.34 5.23
N GLU A 45 -5.47 15.36 4.81
CA GLU A 45 -5.59 14.06 5.47
C GLU A 45 -4.41 13.13 5.09
N PRO A 46 -4.07 12.15 5.93
CA PRO A 46 -3.07 11.14 5.61
C PRO A 46 -3.38 10.43 4.28
N PHE A 47 -2.33 10.06 3.54
CA PHE A 47 -2.46 9.38 2.25
C PHE A 47 -3.44 8.19 2.29
N ILE A 48 -3.33 7.33 3.30
CA ILE A 48 -4.22 6.16 3.47
C ILE A 48 -5.69 6.52 3.66
N SER A 49 -5.97 7.66 4.31
CA SER A 49 -7.33 8.16 4.53
C SER A 49 -7.93 8.70 3.22
N VAL A 50 -7.14 9.45 2.46
CA VAL A 50 -7.54 9.96 1.14
C VAL A 50 -7.85 8.81 0.18
N VAL A 51 -7.01 7.77 0.15
CA VAL A 51 -7.23 6.59 -0.68
C VAL A 51 -8.50 5.84 -0.25
N ALA A 52 -8.74 5.67 1.06
CA ALA A 52 -9.96 5.05 1.55
C ALA A 52 -11.21 5.83 1.12
N GLU A 53 -11.21 7.16 1.29
CA GLU A 53 -12.31 8.03 0.87
C GLU A 53 -12.57 7.93 -0.63
N ALA A 54 -11.52 7.96 -1.46
CA ALA A 54 -11.62 7.85 -2.91
C ALA A 54 -12.22 6.52 -3.37
N LEU A 55 -12.03 5.44 -2.60
CA LEU A 55 -12.61 4.12 -2.84
C LEU A 55 -14.01 3.93 -2.21
N GLY A 56 -14.52 4.93 -1.48
CA GLY A 56 -15.79 4.83 -0.74
C GLY A 56 -15.72 3.90 0.47
N LEU A 57 -14.52 3.69 1.02
CA LEU A 57 -14.27 2.84 2.19
C LEU A 57 -14.19 3.70 3.46
N LYS A 58 -14.62 3.13 4.58
CA LYS A 58 -14.45 3.78 5.90
C LYS A 58 -12.98 3.87 6.31
N SER A 59 -12.20 2.85 5.98
CA SER A 59 -10.77 2.73 6.32
C SER A 59 -10.14 1.59 5.51
N LEU A 60 -8.83 1.65 5.30
CA LEU A 60 -8.04 0.52 4.80
C LEU A 60 -7.50 -0.31 5.97
N ARG A 61 -7.51 -1.63 5.81
CA ARG A 61 -6.69 -2.55 6.60
C ARG A 61 -5.25 -2.43 6.13
N ILE A 62 -4.35 -2.08 7.03
CA ILE A 62 -2.95 -1.84 6.71
C ILE A 62 -2.05 -2.89 7.34
N ILE A 63 -1.20 -3.50 6.52
CA ILE A 63 -0.08 -4.33 6.96
C ILE A 63 1.20 -3.52 6.80
N ALA A 64 1.80 -3.13 7.92
CA ALA A 64 3.10 -2.49 7.89
C ALA A 64 4.18 -3.53 7.54
N THR A 65 4.89 -3.31 6.45
CA THR A 65 6.05 -4.11 6.08
C THR A 65 7.25 -3.68 6.91
N GLY A 66 8.09 -4.64 7.28
CA GLY A 66 9.35 -4.36 7.93
C GLY A 66 9.40 -4.51 9.44
N GLY A 67 8.33 -4.79 10.18
CA GLY A 67 8.48 -5.12 11.61
C GLY A 67 9.24 -4.08 12.46
N ASP A 68 10.19 -4.51 13.31
CA ASP A 68 11.03 -3.61 14.10
C ASP A 68 12.11 -2.88 13.27
N ARG A 69 12.84 -1.91 13.86
CA ARG A 69 13.83 -1.08 13.14
C ARG A 69 14.90 -1.89 12.37
N TYR A 70 15.19 -3.13 12.78
CA TYR A 70 16.15 -4.02 12.11
C TYR A 70 15.50 -4.91 11.05
N GLU A 71 14.29 -5.40 11.28
CA GLU A 71 13.52 -6.13 10.26
C GLU A 71 13.12 -5.20 9.09
N ALA A 72 12.99 -3.89 9.35
CA ALA A 72 12.42 -2.94 8.39
C ALA A 72 13.39 -2.53 7.32
N GLU A 73 14.67 -2.38 7.70
CA GLU A 73 15.74 -2.12 6.77
C GLU A 73 16.03 -3.35 5.89
N ARG A 74 15.80 -4.58 6.39
CA ARG A 74 16.00 -5.82 5.63
C ARG A 74 14.85 -6.10 4.66
N GLU A 75 13.59 -6.16 5.12
CA GLU A 75 12.47 -6.48 4.22
C GLU A 75 12.16 -5.36 3.22
N GLN A 76 12.48 -4.09 3.53
CA GLN A 76 12.39 -3.03 2.54
C GLN A 76 13.46 -3.18 1.44
N TRP A 77 14.66 -3.66 1.79
CA TRP A 77 15.70 -3.99 0.82
C TRP A 77 15.32 -5.21 -0.04
N ASP A 78 14.48 -6.10 0.50
CA ASP A 78 14.01 -7.34 -0.13
C ASP A 78 12.61 -7.21 -0.80
N ASP A 79 12.16 -5.98 -1.11
CA ASP A 79 10.89 -5.72 -1.82
C ASP A 79 9.62 -6.28 -1.14
N GLY A 80 9.57 -6.30 0.19
CA GLY A 80 8.43 -6.83 0.98
C GLY A 80 7.06 -6.20 0.67
N ASN A 81 7.00 -4.97 0.15
CA ASN A 81 5.74 -4.33 -0.27
C ASN A 81 5.29 -4.72 -1.68
N ASN A 82 6.20 -5.14 -2.54
CA ASN A 82 5.96 -5.18 -3.98
C ASN A 82 5.39 -6.54 -4.40
N VAL A 83 4.19 -6.83 -3.89
CA VAL A 83 3.42 -8.03 -4.28
C VAL A 83 2.50 -7.73 -5.46
N VAL A 84 2.19 -8.75 -6.25
CA VAL A 84 1.22 -8.62 -7.36
C VAL A 84 -0.07 -9.32 -6.98
N ALA A 85 -1.17 -8.57 -6.87
CA ALA A 85 -2.50 -9.14 -6.68
C ALA A 85 -3.01 -9.76 -7.99
N VAL A 86 -3.32 -11.07 -7.96
CA VAL A 86 -3.87 -11.80 -9.12
C VAL A 86 -5.39 -11.92 -9.06
N GLU A 87 -5.95 -11.88 -7.85
CA GLU A 87 -7.37 -11.70 -7.56
C GLU A 87 -7.53 -11.11 -6.15
N PRO A 88 -8.72 -10.61 -5.75
CA PRO A 88 -8.91 -10.06 -4.41
C PRO A 88 -8.58 -11.08 -3.31
N GLY A 89 -7.57 -10.77 -2.49
CA GLY A 89 -7.12 -11.65 -1.42
C GLY A 89 -6.11 -12.72 -1.87
N VAL A 90 -5.62 -12.70 -3.11
CA VAL A 90 -4.54 -13.62 -3.57
C VAL A 90 -3.43 -12.81 -4.22
N VAL A 91 -2.21 -12.95 -3.68
CA VAL A 91 -1.02 -12.23 -4.13
C VAL A 91 0.15 -13.15 -4.45
N ILE A 92 1.00 -12.71 -5.37
CA ILE A 92 2.32 -13.29 -5.64
C ILE A 92 3.38 -12.40 -4.99
N GLY A 93 4.28 -13.00 -4.20
CA GLY A 93 5.40 -12.29 -3.56
C GLY A 93 6.65 -13.17 -3.43
N TYR A 94 7.77 -12.60 -2.97
CA TYR A 94 8.99 -13.37 -2.74
C TYR A 94 8.91 -14.24 -1.49
N ASP A 95 9.50 -15.44 -1.53
CA ASP A 95 9.55 -16.38 -0.42
C ASP A 95 10.34 -15.85 0.81
N ARG A 96 11.38 -15.04 0.57
CA ARG A 96 12.27 -14.45 1.57
C ARG A 96 11.57 -13.48 2.53
N ASN A 97 10.45 -12.90 2.14
CA ASN A 97 9.68 -11.93 2.93
C ASN A 97 8.76 -12.63 3.93
N VAL A 98 9.33 -13.50 4.76
CA VAL A 98 8.61 -14.43 5.64
C VAL A 98 7.69 -13.68 6.62
N TYR A 99 8.14 -12.55 7.17
CA TYR A 99 7.35 -11.80 8.15
C TYR A 99 6.14 -11.15 7.49
N THR A 100 6.35 -10.39 6.41
CA THR A 100 5.24 -9.76 5.66
C THR A 100 4.27 -10.81 5.11
N ASN A 101 4.75 -11.91 4.53
CA ASN A 101 3.91 -13.01 4.04
C ASN A 101 3.09 -13.66 5.18
N THR A 102 3.65 -13.76 6.38
CA THR A 102 2.93 -14.29 7.55
C THR A 102 1.81 -13.34 7.99
N LEU A 103 2.06 -12.02 8.00
CA LEU A 103 1.04 -11.03 8.31
C LEU A 103 -0.09 -11.03 7.29
N LEU A 104 0.23 -11.11 6.00
CA LEU A 104 -0.74 -11.22 4.90
C LEU A 104 -1.65 -12.43 5.09
N ARG A 105 -1.07 -13.61 5.34
CA ARG A 105 -1.83 -14.84 5.60
C ARG A 105 -2.73 -14.73 6.83
N ARG A 106 -2.24 -14.13 7.91
CA ARG A 106 -3.06 -13.86 9.12
C ARG A 106 -4.21 -12.90 8.86
N ALA A 107 -4.08 -12.01 7.87
CA ALA A 107 -5.13 -11.09 7.46
C ALA A 107 -6.10 -11.68 6.42
N GLY A 108 -5.97 -12.97 6.09
CA GLY A 108 -6.83 -13.69 5.16
C GLY A 108 -6.39 -13.66 3.71
N VAL A 109 -5.18 -13.20 3.41
CA VAL A 109 -4.62 -13.17 2.05
C VAL A 109 -3.88 -14.48 1.75
N GLU A 110 -4.21 -15.13 0.63
CA GLU A 110 -3.39 -16.20 0.07
C GLU A 110 -2.12 -15.60 -0.56
N VAL A 111 -0.96 -16.13 -0.16
CA VAL A 111 0.34 -15.67 -0.67
C VAL A 111 1.02 -16.83 -1.39
N ILE A 112 1.07 -16.73 -2.72
CA ILE A 112 1.82 -17.58 -3.63
C ILE A 112 3.26 -17.04 -3.67
N THR A 113 4.24 -17.88 -3.36
CA THR A 113 5.64 -17.44 -3.26
C THR A 113 6.48 -17.88 -4.44
N VAL A 114 7.41 -17.02 -4.86
CA VAL A 114 8.47 -17.29 -5.86
C VAL A 114 9.86 -17.01 -5.26
N GLU A 115 10.90 -17.64 -5.79
CA GLU A 115 12.30 -17.53 -5.33
C GLU A 115 12.98 -16.21 -5.75
#